data_AF-F5T0L3-F1
#
_entry.id   AF-F5T0L3-F1
#
_cell.length_a   1.000
_cell.length_b   1.000
_cell.length_c   1.000
_cell.angle_alpha   90.00
_cell.angle_beta   90.00
_cell.angle_gamma   90.00
#
_symmetry.space_group_name_H-M   'P 1'
#
loop_
_entity.id
_entity.type
_entity.pdbx_description
1 polymer ?
#
loop_
_entity_poly.entity_id
_entity_poly.type
_entity_poly.pdbx_seq_one_letter_code
_entity_poly.pdbx_strand_id
1 'polypeptide(L)' 'MHPNQMSETKLRIEYAERSWKYEFPECIEEALEDDYVLNHDLYKDGVFEFIAMWCFIHPDITPEFMLEKIREYKKT' A
#
# COMPACT_ATOMS: atom_id res chain seq x y z
N MET A 1 -24.46 7.22 14.69
CA MET A 1 -23.66 7.48 13.48
C MET A 1 -22.61 6.38 13.41
N HIS A 2 -22.74 5.44 12.48
CA HIS A 2 -21.63 4.52 12.21
C HIS A 2 -20.62 5.29 11.36
N PRO A 3 -19.32 5.34 11.72
CA PRO A 3 -18.30 5.88 10.83
C PRO A 3 -18.40 5.11 9.51
N ASN A 4 -18.38 5.85 8.41
CA ASN A 4 -18.65 5.39 7.05
C ASN A 4 -17.53 4.44 6.59
N GLN A 5 -17.51 3.20 7.10
CA GLN A 5 -16.54 2.18 6.66
C GLN A 5 -16.84 1.86 5.20
N MET A 6 -15.88 2.14 4.33
CA MET A 6 -15.96 1.71 2.94
C MET A 6 -16.00 0.18 2.89
N SER A 7 -16.81 -0.38 1.99
CA SER A 7 -16.80 -1.82 1.77
C SER A 7 -15.45 -2.26 1.20
N GLU A 8 -15.02 -3.49 1.49
CA GLU A 8 -13.77 -4.05 0.97
C GLU A 8 -13.60 -3.83 -0.54
N THR A 9 -14.64 -4.10 -1.34
CA THR A 9 -14.61 -3.87 -2.78
C THR A 9 -14.29 -2.42 -3.16
N LYS A 10 -14.78 -1.43 -2.39
CA LYS A 10 -14.48 -0.02 -2.64
C LYS A 10 -13.02 0.30 -2.31
N LEU A 11 -12.50 -0.27 -1.24
CA LEU A 11 -11.08 -0.10 -0.86
C LEU A 11 -10.15 -0.72 -1.90
N ARG A 12 -10.47 -1.91 -2.43
CA ARG A 12 -9.69 -2.55 -3.50
C ARG A 12 -9.73 -1.75 -4.81
N ILE A 13 -10.90 -1.21 -5.17
CA ILE A 13 -11.03 -0.30 -6.34
C ILE A 13 -10.20 0.97 -6.13
N GLU A 14 -10.32 1.61 -4.97
CA GLU A 14 -9.55 2.82 -4.65
C GLU A 14 -8.04 2.53 -4.67
N TYR A 15 -7.62 1.39 -4.11
CA TYR A 15 -6.23 0.95 -4.15
C TYR A 15 -5.73 0.87 -5.60
N ALA A 16 -6.46 0.17 -6.49
CA ALA A 16 -6.10 0.07 -7.90
C ALA A 16 -6.04 1.46 -8.59
N GLU A 17 -6.98 2.35 -8.29
CA GLU A 17 -6.98 3.73 -8.80
C GLU A 17 -5.82 4.59 -8.29
N ARG A 18 -5.21 4.23 -7.16
CA ARG A 18 -4.08 4.96 -6.57
C ARG A 18 -2.74 4.35 -6.94
N SER A 19 -2.69 3.03 -7.17
CA SER A 19 -1.48 2.30 -7.52
C SER A 19 -1.23 2.18 -9.03
N TRP A 20 -2.24 2.35 -9.90
CA TRP A 20 -2.15 2.02 -11.35
C TRP A 20 -0.95 2.56 -12.14
N LYS A 21 -0.34 3.66 -11.70
CA LYS A 21 0.81 4.28 -12.38
C LYS A 21 2.16 3.72 -11.92
N TYR A 22 2.16 2.86 -10.92
CA TYR A 22 3.34 2.22 -10.37
C TYR A 22 3.34 0.75 -10.75
N GLU A 23 4.53 0.19 -10.93
CA GLU A 23 4.72 -1.22 -11.23
C GLU A 23 5.42 -1.86 -10.02
N PHE A 24 4.66 -2.61 -9.22
CA PHE A 24 5.19 -3.34 -8.08
C PHE A 24 5.39 -4.82 -8.46
N PRO A 25 6.36 -5.51 -7.84
CA PRO A 25 6.44 -6.97 -7.93
C PRO A 25 5.12 -7.59 -7.47
N GLU A 26 4.66 -8.65 -8.14
CA GLU A 26 3.36 -9.30 -7.89
C GLU A 26 3.14 -9.65 -6.41
N CYS A 27 4.13 -10.24 -5.75
CA CYS A 27 4.05 -10.59 -4.33
C CYS A 27 3.94 -9.36 -3.40
N ILE A 28 4.48 -8.21 -3.82
CA ILE A 28 4.36 -6.95 -3.09
C ILE A 28 2.97 -6.37 -3.34
N GLU A 29 2.50 -6.32 -4.59
CA GLU A 29 1.17 -5.83 -4.97
C GLU A 29 0.06 -6.52 -4.17
N GLU A 30 0.06 -7.85 -4.12
CA GLU A 30 -0.95 -8.64 -3.37
C GLU A 30 -0.96 -8.27 -1.88
N ALA A 31 0.23 -8.16 -1.27
CA ALA A 31 0.35 -7.83 0.14
C ALA A 31 -0.05 -6.37 0.46
N LEU A 32 0.20 -5.45 -0.47
CA LEU A 32 -0.20 -4.05 -0.34
C LEU A 32 -1.71 -3.90 -0.48
N GLU A 33 -2.34 -4.58 -1.44
CA GLU A 33 -3.79 -4.53 -1.61
C GLU A 33 -4.51 -5.04 -0.36
N ASP A 34 -4.08 -6.18 0.18
CA ASP A 34 -4.64 -6.75 1.41
C ASP A 34 -4.40 -5.86 2.64
N ASP A 35 -3.19 -5.32 2.80
CA ASP A 35 -2.88 -4.39 3.89
C ASP A 35 -3.64 -3.06 3.72
N TYR A 36 -3.87 -2.58 2.50
CA TYR A 36 -4.68 -1.39 2.23
C TYR A 36 -6.12 -1.57 2.70
N VAL A 37 -6.74 -2.71 2.42
CA VAL A 37 -8.11 -3.00 2.89
C VAL A 37 -8.21 -2.91 4.42
N LEU A 38 -7.18 -3.39 5.14
CA LEU A 38 -7.16 -3.39 6.61
C LEU A 38 -6.71 -2.05 7.21
N ASN A 39 -5.80 -1.36 6.54
CA ASN A 39 -5.02 -0.26 7.08
C ASN A 39 -4.96 0.96 6.13
N HIS A 40 -6.00 1.22 5.33
CA HIS A 40 -6.01 2.30 4.31
C HIS A 40 -5.55 3.68 4.82
N ASP A 41 -5.79 4.00 6.11
CA ASP A 41 -5.32 5.22 6.77
C ASP A 41 -3.78 5.37 6.85
N LEU A 42 -3.03 4.29 6.60
CA LEU A 42 -1.57 4.30 6.47
C LEU A 42 -1.13 4.80 5.10
N TYR A 43 -1.94 4.59 4.06
CA TYR A 43 -1.62 4.87 2.67
C TYR A 43 -2.02 6.30 2.31
N LYS A 44 -1.34 7.27 2.90
CA LYS A 44 -1.52 8.69 2.58
C LYS A 44 -0.73 9.08 1.32
N ASP A 45 -0.82 10.35 0.94
CA ASP A 45 -0.07 10.89 -0.19
C ASP A 45 1.42 10.59 -0.06
N GLY A 46 2.04 10.20 -1.17
CA GLY A 46 3.46 9.84 -1.25
C GLY A 46 3.82 8.40 -0.85
N VAL A 47 2.93 7.64 -0.20
CA VAL A 47 3.25 6.25 0.21
C VAL A 47 3.53 5.35 -1.01
N PHE A 48 2.73 5.43 -2.06
CA PHE A 48 2.96 4.63 -3.27
C PHE A 48 4.24 5.03 -4.02
N GLU A 49 4.61 6.31 -3.98
CA GLU A 49 5.90 6.77 -4.54
C GLU A 49 7.08 6.26 -3.73
N PHE A 50 6.96 6.28 -2.39
CA PHE A 50 7.91 5.66 -1.48
C PHE A 50 8.07 4.16 -1.78
N ILE A 51 6.98 3.41 -1.88
CA ILE A 51 7.00 1.97 -2.20
C ILE A 51 7.71 1.73 -3.54
N ALA A 52 7.33 2.47 -4.59
CA ALA A 52 7.94 2.34 -5.92
C ALA A 52 9.46 2.55 -5.87
N MET A 53 9.90 3.59 -5.17
CA MET A 53 11.32 3.88 -4.97
C MET A 53 12.04 2.75 -4.22
N TRP A 54 11.42 2.19 -3.18
CA TRP A 54 12.02 1.09 -2.42
C TRP A 54 12.11 -0.20 -3.24
N CYS A 55 11.07 -0.58 -3.98
CA CYS A 55 11.12 -1.72 -4.89
C CYS A 55 12.21 -1.55 -5.97
N PHE A 56 12.43 -0.32 -6.44
CA PHE A 56 13.48 -0.03 -7.41
C PHE A 56 14.90 -0.18 -6.82
N ILE A 57 15.12 0.29 -5.58
CA ILE A 57 16.44 0.24 -4.92
C ILE A 57 16.74 -1.16 -4.36
N HIS A 58 15.70 -1.89 -3.93
CA HIS A 58 15.78 -3.20 -3.30
C HIS A 58 14.94 -4.21 -4.08
N PRO A 59 15.47 -4.79 -5.18
CA PRO A 59 14.71 -5.72 -6.01
C PRO A 59 14.33 -7.03 -5.29
N ASP A 60 15.08 -7.40 -4.25
CA ASP A 60 14.82 -8.60 -3.42
C ASP A 60 13.98 -8.29 -2.17
N ILE A 61 13.29 -7.15 -2.13
CA ILE A 61 12.46 -6.77 -0.99
C ILE A 61 11.33 -7.78 -0.80
N THR A 62 11.10 -8.19 0.46
CA THR A 62 9.99 -9.08 0.79
C THR A 62 8.74 -8.28 1.14
N PRO A 63 7.54 -8.86 0.97
CA PRO A 63 6.29 -8.21 1.36
C PRO A 63 6.28 -7.77 2.83
N GLU A 64 6.77 -8.61 3.74
CA GLU A 64 6.79 -8.32 5.18
C GLU A 64 7.65 -7.10 5.49
N PHE A 65 8.82 -7.01 4.85
CA PHE A 65 9.73 -5.87 5.04
C PHE A 65 9.13 -4.58 4.45
N MET A 66 8.47 -4.65 3.29
CA MET A 66 7.81 -3.48 2.71
C MET A 66 6.70 -2.95 3.64
N LEU A 67 5.85 -3.84 4.17
CA LEU A 67 4.79 -3.47 5.11
C LEU A 67 5.34 -2.86 6.41
N GLU A 68 6.49 -3.35 6.90
CA GLU A 68 7.19 -2.72 8.02
C GLU A 68 7.61 -1.27 7.69
N LYS A 69 8.19 -1.05 6.50
CA LYS A 69 8.62 0.29 6.05
C LYS A 69 7.46 1.28 5.91
N ILE A 70 6.30 0.83 5.43
CA ILE A 70 5.08 1.66 5.34
C ILE A 70 4.63 2.11 6.74
N ARG A 71 4.66 1.20 7.72
CA ARG A 71 4.30 1.50 9.13
C ARG A 71 5.29 2.48 9.77
N GLU A 72 6.57 2.42 9.40
CA GLU A 72 7.59 3.37 9.83
C GLU A 72 7.41 4.75 9.19
N TYR A 73 7.11 4.80 7.88
CA TYR A 73 6.91 6.04 7.12
C TYR A 73 5.76 6.89 7.67
N LYS A 74 4.71 6.30 8.25
CA LYS A 74 3.63 7.06 8.91
C LYS A 74 4.09 7.84 10.15
N LYS A 75 5.20 7.45 10.79
CA LYS A 75 5.69 8.10 12.03
C LYS A 75 6.48 9.38 11.76
N THR A 76 6.88 9.63 10.51
CA THR A 76 7.56 10.86 10.06
C THR A 76 6.56 11.89 9.56
#